data_AF-A0A106BZM7-F1
#
_entry.id   AF-A0A106BZM7-F1
#
_cell.length_a   1.000
_cell.length_b   1.000
_cell.length_c   1.000
_cell.angle_alpha   90.00
_cell.angle_beta   90.00
_cell.angle_gamma   90.00
#
_symmetry.space_group_name_H-M   'P 1'
#
loop_
_entity.id
_entity.type
_entity.pdbx_description
1 polymer ?
#
loop_
_entity_poly.entity_id
_entity_poly.type
_entity_poly.pdbx_seq_one_letter_code
_entity_poly.pdbx_strand_id
1 'polypeptide(L)'
;MDCTMKRLLLLVFLCLNSYWVNADTLTLKAGHPDTYIVKKGDTLWDISGYFLNDPWRWPKLWGGNPQIANPHLIYPGDRLTLVFIDGQPRLVVKQHVKKSPEGRVISKDGPIPPIDLALIKPYLVQNRVVDPTWLAGLPIVMSGESPSIHHVVNDVVYVNAKLEQGLKVAIYQTGREFFAPDSGELLGQELILTSSGRVIESGDISKVELLRSLRETKGGFHVAPVEDEALMSAYFIPKAAELSVATSIIGTIGNLREAGKLDVVYIDRGANDGVETGHVFSMFRDGENIIIDNDGNPVRPLDRSSYDKVLANFSEDTVYKMPDVFHGNLMVFKVFDKTSLGLIMFNDHPVRVGDKLTKPNPLTIKGE
;
A
#
# COMPACT_ATOMS: atom_id res chain seq x y z
N MET A 1 71.92 68.14 -26.54
CA MET A 1 71.99 67.13 -25.46
C MET A 1 72.23 65.78 -26.11
N ASP A 2 73.44 65.27 -25.94
CA ASP A 2 73.98 64.11 -26.64
C ASP A 2 73.08 62.87 -26.53
N CYS A 3 73.06 62.08 -27.60
CA CYS A 3 72.28 60.84 -27.71
C CYS A 3 72.62 59.85 -26.57
N THR A 4 73.84 59.94 -26.05
CA THR A 4 74.34 59.20 -24.89
C THR A 4 73.66 59.62 -23.57
N MET A 5 73.45 60.92 -23.33
CA MET A 5 72.72 61.40 -22.14
C MET A 5 71.24 61.02 -22.17
N LYS A 6 70.59 61.02 -23.34
CA LYS A 6 69.18 60.59 -23.47
C LYS A 6 69.03 59.08 -23.19
N ARG A 7 69.96 58.24 -23.64
CA ARG A 7 69.96 56.80 -23.34
C ARG A 7 70.23 56.51 -21.87
N LEU A 8 71.12 57.27 -21.23
CA LEU A 8 71.40 57.12 -19.80
C LEU A 8 70.19 57.51 -18.94
N LEU A 9 69.51 58.61 -19.28
CA LEU A 9 68.27 59.03 -18.62
C LEU A 9 67.13 58.02 -18.82
N LEU A 10 67.02 57.40 -19.99
CA LEU A 10 66.02 56.36 -20.26
C LEU A 10 66.28 55.07 -19.46
N LEU A 11 67.55 54.69 -19.28
CA LEU A 11 67.95 53.55 -18.45
C LEU A 11 67.70 53.79 -16.96
N VAL A 12 68.00 54.99 -16.46
CA VAL A 12 67.69 55.37 -15.06
C VAL A 12 66.18 55.41 -14.84
N PHE A 13 65.40 55.90 -15.80
CA PHE A 13 63.93 55.90 -15.71
C PHE A 13 63.31 54.49 -15.80
N LEU A 14 63.92 53.56 -16.55
CA LEU A 14 63.49 52.16 -16.59
C LEU A 14 63.83 51.41 -15.29
N CYS A 15 65.00 51.68 -14.69
CA CYS A 15 65.41 51.05 -13.43
C CYS A 15 64.62 51.59 -12.23
N LEU A 16 64.22 52.88 -12.23
CA LEU A 16 63.33 53.45 -11.21
C LEU A 16 61.85 53.05 -11.37
N ASN A 17 61.46 52.27 -12.38
CA ASN A 17 60.11 51.66 -12.43
C ASN A 17 60.08 50.21 -11.92
N SER A 18 61.19 49.73 -11.34
CA SER A 18 61.26 48.43 -10.66
C SER A 18 60.78 48.55 -9.21
N TYR A 19 59.62 49.18 -8.99
CA TYR A 19 59.05 49.33 -7.66
C TYR A 19 58.03 48.20 -7.39
N TRP A 20 58.45 47.30 -6.48
CA TRP A 20 57.63 46.45 -5.61
C TRP A 20 56.59 45.54 -6.27
N VAL A 21 57.04 44.40 -6.81
CA VAL A 21 56.20 43.21 -6.78
C VAL A 21 56.30 42.64 -5.36
N ASN A 22 55.44 43.11 -4.45
CA ASN A 22 55.18 42.33 -3.24
C ASN A 22 54.46 41.07 -3.70
N ALA A 23 55.12 39.91 -3.58
CA ALA A 23 54.43 38.64 -3.65
C ALA A 23 53.41 38.64 -2.50
N ASP A 24 52.14 38.85 -2.84
CA ASP A 24 51.08 39.04 -1.86
C ASP A 24 50.63 37.68 -1.30
N THR A 25 51.50 37.08 -0.48
CA THR A 25 51.33 35.75 0.09
C THR A 25 50.33 35.78 1.25
N LEU A 26 49.41 34.81 1.28
CA LEU A 26 48.49 34.62 2.42
C LEU A 26 49.29 34.22 3.67
N THR A 27 49.24 35.05 4.72
CA THR A 27 49.87 34.74 6.01
C THR A 27 48.87 34.07 6.96
N LEU A 28 49.12 32.82 7.30
CA LEU A 28 48.32 32.06 8.25
C LEU A 28 48.58 32.53 9.69
N LYS A 29 47.56 32.41 10.55
CA LYS A 29 47.62 32.74 11.96
C LYS A 29 48.31 31.63 12.75
N ALA A 30 49.20 31.96 13.69
CA ALA A 30 49.83 30.96 14.54
C ALA A 30 48.76 30.19 15.36
N GLY A 31 48.75 28.86 15.26
CA GLY A 31 47.75 28.01 15.91
C GLY A 31 46.37 27.99 15.24
N HIS A 32 46.28 28.34 13.96
CA HIS A 32 45.04 28.17 13.18
C HIS A 32 44.55 26.71 13.25
N PRO A 33 43.23 26.46 13.23
CA PRO A 33 42.72 25.11 13.10
C PRO A 33 43.02 24.55 11.70
N ASP A 34 43.11 23.23 11.55
CA ASP A 34 43.16 22.59 10.23
C ASP A 34 41.76 22.45 9.61
N THR A 35 40.71 22.59 10.42
CA THR A 35 39.33 22.39 10.01
C THR A 35 38.38 23.26 10.80
N TYR A 36 37.36 23.80 10.14
CA TYR A 36 36.27 24.57 10.74
C TYR A 36 34.92 24.00 10.33
N ILE A 37 33.96 23.96 11.26
CA ILE A 37 32.57 23.54 11.00
C ILE A 37 31.71 24.80 10.97
N VAL A 38 31.10 25.08 9.82
CA VAL A 38 30.27 26.27 9.60
C VAL A 38 29.07 26.25 10.53
N LYS A 39 28.84 27.36 11.23
CA LYS A 39 27.67 27.56 12.10
C LYS A 39 26.67 28.50 11.44
N LYS A 40 25.42 28.46 11.91
CA LYS A 40 24.35 29.34 11.42
C LYS A 40 24.72 30.80 11.68
N GLY A 41 24.88 31.57 10.61
CA GLY A 41 25.25 33.00 10.65
C GLY A 41 26.69 33.31 10.27
N ASP A 42 27.55 32.30 10.09
CA ASP A 42 28.94 32.51 9.68
C ASP A 42 29.03 33.00 8.23
N THR A 43 29.93 33.95 7.97
CA THR A 43 30.34 34.34 6.62
C THR A 43 31.76 33.84 6.31
N LEU A 44 32.12 33.77 5.03
CA LEU A 44 33.50 33.42 4.63
C LEU A 44 34.55 34.39 5.19
N TRP A 45 34.17 35.64 5.40
CA TRP A 45 35.01 36.64 6.05
C TRP A 45 35.23 36.28 7.53
N ASP A 46 34.17 35.97 8.28
CA ASP A 46 34.28 35.55 9.70
C ASP A 46 35.15 34.30 9.85
N ILE A 47 34.92 33.32 8.98
CA ILE A 47 35.65 32.06 8.97
C ILE A 47 37.13 32.29 8.67
N SER A 48 37.45 33.16 7.71
CA SER A 48 38.83 33.44 7.35
C SER A 48 39.66 34.02 8.49
N GLY A 49 39.02 34.74 9.44
CA GLY A 49 39.70 35.27 10.62
C GLY A 49 40.17 34.21 11.63
N TYR A 50 39.69 32.97 11.50
CA TYR A 50 40.25 31.83 12.24
C TYR A 50 41.55 31.31 11.61
N PHE A 51 41.76 31.51 10.32
CA PHE A 51 42.89 30.94 9.56
C PHE A 51 43.97 31.98 9.21
N LEU A 52 43.59 33.23 8.95
CA LEU A 52 44.47 34.30 8.47
C LEU A 52 44.67 35.38 9.54
N ASN A 53 45.84 36.01 9.50
CA ASN A 53 46.07 37.25 10.27
C ASN A 53 45.30 38.44 9.70
N ASP A 54 44.99 38.41 8.40
CA ASP A 54 44.23 39.43 7.68
C ASP A 54 42.97 38.80 7.03
N PRO A 55 41.81 38.90 7.68
CA PRO A 55 40.55 38.32 7.20
C PRO A 55 40.06 38.92 5.87
N TRP A 56 40.50 40.12 5.49
CA TRP A 56 40.09 40.74 4.21
C TRP A 56 40.57 39.99 2.98
N ARG A 57 41.56 39.09 3.16
CA ARG A 57 42.13 38.28 2.10
C ARG A 57 41.39 36.96 1.87
N TRP A 58 40.24 36.77 2.50
CA TRP A 58 39.39 35.60 2.29
C TRP A 58 39.08 35.26 0.82
N PRO A 59 38.94 36.20 -0.14
CA PRO A 59 38.70 35.83 -1.54
C PRO A 59 39.86 35.03 -2.14
N LYS A 60 41.09 35.31 -1.71
CA LYS A 60 42.28 34.55 -2.13
C LYS A 60 42.35 33.18 -1.46
N LEU A 61 41.97 33.09 -0.18
CA LEU A 61 41.89 31.82 0.54
C LEU A 61 40.82 30.88 -0.06
N TRP A 62 39.80 31.45 -0.71
CA TRP A 62 38.67 30.72 -1.30
C TRP A 62 38.75 30.50 -2.82
N GLY A 63 39.49 31.33 -3.55
CA GLY A 63 39.43 31.51 -5.02
C GLY A 63 39.83 30.32 -5.90
N GLY A 64 39.93 29.11 -5.34
CA GLY A 64 40.27 27.88 -6.05
C GLY A 64 39.31 26.72 -5.83
N ASN A 65 38.06 26.97 -5.40
CA ASN A 65 37.03 25.95 -5.20
C ASN A 65 36.07 25.85 -6.41
N PRO A 66 36.30 24.94 -7.37
CA PRO A 66 35.44 24.82 -8.55
C PRO A 66 34.03 24.30 -8.20
N GLN A 67 33.89 23.63 -7.05
CA GLN A 67 32.64 23.01 -6.60
C GLN A 67 31.61 24.03 -6.09
N ILE A 68 32.05 25.26 -5.75
CA ILE A 68 31.18 26.31 -5.25
C ILE A 68 31.55 27.62 -5.96
N ALA A 69 30.91 27.85 -7.11
CA ALA A 69 31.11 29.06 -7.90
C ALA A 69 30.57 30.33 -7.21
N ASN A 70 29.65 30.19 -6.24
CA ASN A 70 29.08 31.31 -5.49
C ASN A 70 29.53 31.26 -4.01
N PRO A 71 30.36 32.20 -3.55
CA PRO A 71 30.85 32.28 -2.16
C PRO A 71 29.77 32.33 -1.07
N HIS A 72 28.51 32.62 -1.41
CA HIS A 72 27.39 32.62 -0.48
C HIS A 72 26.76 31.23 -0.20
N LEU A 73 27.24 30.16 -0.83
CA LEU A 73 26.67 28.81 -0.70
C LEU A 73 27.38 27.95 0.37
N ILE A 74 27.77 28.53 1.50
CA ILE A 74 28.19 27.76 2.68
C ILE A 74 27.00 27.53 3.59
N TYR A 75 26.82 26.29 4.07
CA TYR A 75 25.70 25.90 4.91
C TYR A 75 26.14 25.50 6.31
N PRO A 76 25.31 25.75 7.34
CA PRO A 76 25.59 25.27 8.69
C PRO A 76 25.79 23.74 8.69
N GLY A 77 26.92 23.28 9.21
CA GLY A 77 27.33 21.88 9.19
C GLY A 77 28.41 21.54 8.17
N ASP A 78 28.70 22.42 7.20
CA ASP A 78 29.80 22.22 6.26
C ASP A 78 31.14 22.18 6.99
N ARG A 79 32.01 21.24 6.57
CA ARG A 79 33.36 21.10 7.11
C ARG A 79 34.36 21.69 6.13
N LEU A 80 34.91 22.84 6.49
CA LEU A 80 35.96 23.54 5.75
C LEU A 80 37.32 23.06 6.23
N THR A 81 38.12 22.51 5.33
CA THR A 81 39.46 22.01 5.65
C THR A 81 40.49 22.90 4.98
N LEU A 82 41.51 23.31 5.73
CA LEU A 82 42.65 24.02 5.18
C LEU A 82 43.56 23.01 4.47
N VAL A 83 43.83 23.25 3.19
CA VAL A 83 44.73 22.44 2.37
C VAL A 83 45.71 23.34 1.64
N PHE A 84 46.88 22.82 1.31
CA PHE A 84 47.87 23.54 0.51
C PHE A 84 47.83 23.02 -0.92
N ILE A 85 47.46 23.88 -1.86
CA ILE A 85 47.43 23.59 -3.29
C ILE A 85 48.47 24.49 -3.95
N ASP A 86 49.46 23.90 -4.61
CA ASP A 86 50.61 24.60 -5.21
C ASP A 86 51.36 25.49 -4.22
N GLY A 87 51.48 25.05 -2.96
CA GLY A 87 52.14 25.78 -1.87
C GLY A 87 51.35 26.95 -1.30
N GLN A 88 50.14 27.22 -1.78
CA GLN A 88 49.25 28.28 -1.26
C GLN A 88 48.15 27.69 -0.38
N PRO A 89 47.85 28.28 0.79
CA PRO A 89 46.76 27.83 1.64
C PRO A 89 45.41 28.12 0.99
N ARG A 90 44.51 27.13 1.01
CA ARG A 90 43.14 27.23 0.51
C ARG A 90 42.17 26.50 1.44
N LEU A 91 40.97 27.04 1.59
CA LEU A 91 39.89 26.32 2.27
C LEU A 91 39.09 25.53 1.25
N VAL A 92 38.97 24.22 1.45
CA VAL A 92 38.11 23.35 0.63
C VAL A 92 36.96 22.81 1.45
N VAL A 93 35.77 22.77 0.85
CA VAL A 93 34.61 22.11 1.46
C VAL A 93 34.76 20.61 1.22
N LYS A 94 34.99 19.84 2.29
CA LYS A 94 34.92 18.38 2.20
C LYS A 94 33.49 18.00 2.56
N GLN A 95 32.64 17.75 1.56
CA GLN A 95 31.30 17.23 1.82
C GLN A 95 31.44 15.87 2.52
N HIS A 96 31.16 15.85 3.81
CA HIS A 96 30.87 14.61 4.50
C HIS A 96 29.50 14.16 4.01
N VAL A 97 29.47 13.27 3.01
CA VAL A 97 28.28 12.48 2.72
C VAL A 97 28.07 11.59 3.93
N LYS A 98 27.26 12.08 4.88
CA LYS A 98 26.83 11.29 6.01
C LYS A 98 25.95 10.18 5.44
N LYS A 99 26.54 9.01 5.18
CA LYS A 99 25.78 7.76 4.99
C LYS A 99 25.24 7.31 6.35
N SER A 100 24.44 8.14 7.00
CA SER A 100 23.44 7.63 7.93
C SER A 100 22.40 6.89 7.09
N PRO A 101 21.75 5.83 7.60
CA PRO A 101 20.51 5.40 7.01
C PRO A 101 19.56 6.58 7.17
N GLU A 102 19.46 7.43 6.15
CA GLU A 102 18.23 8.18 5.93
C GLU A 102 17.23 7.12 5.52
N GLY A 103 16.63 6.49 6.54
CA GLY A 103 15.38 5.78 6.34
C GLY A 103 14.50 6.75 5.57
N ARG A 104 14.06 6.31 4.40
CA ARG A 104 13.13 7.06 3.56
C ARG A 104 12.04 7.58 4.49
N VAL A 105 11.96 8.90 4.68
CA VAL A 105 10.83 9.51 5.39
C VAL A 105 9.65 9.36 4.43
N ILE A 106 8.99 8.21 4.51
CA ILE A 106 7.68 8.03 3.91
C ILE A 106 6.78 8.91 4.78
N SER A 107 6.25 9.99 4.21
CA SER A 107 5.19 10.75 4.87
C SER A 107 4.12 9.74 5.31
N LYS A 108 3.73 9.76 6.60
CA LYS A 108 2.66 8.91 7.13
C LYS A 108 1.30 9.14 6.45
N ASP A 109 1.21 10.19 5.63
CA ASP A 109 0.02 10.63 4.90
C ASP A 109 0.19 10.55 3.38
N GLY A 110 1.06 9.66 2.87
CA GLY A 110 1.07 9.32 1.45
C GLY A 110 -0.15 8.46 1.09
N PRO A 111 -0.80 8.64 -0.08
CA PRO A 111 -1.86 7.73 -0.51
C PRO A 111 -1.32 6.29 -0.51
N ILE A 112 -2.09 5.36 0.06
CA ILE A 112 -1.77 3.93 0.02
C ILE A 112 -1.50 3.58 -1.45
N PRO A 113 -0.34 2.99 -1.79
CA PRO A 113 0.01 2.75 -3.18
C PRO A 113 -1.10 1.92 -3.83
N PRO A 114 -1.55 2.29 -5.05
CA PRO A 114 -2.58 1.53 -5.74
C PRO A 114 -2.09 0.09 -5.90
N ILE A 115 -2.93 -0.86 -5.51
CA ILE A 115 -2.61 -2.28 -5.68
C ILE A 115 -2.77 -2.59 -7.16
N ASP A 116 -1.70 -3.04 -7.78
CA ASP A 116 -1.73 -3.47 -9.18
C ASP A 116 -2.70 -4.65 -9.31
N LEU A 117 -3.74 -4.49 -10.16
CA LEU A 117 -4.70 -5.54 -10.46
C LEU A 117 -3.98 -6.82 -10.89
N ALA A 118 -2.87 -6.75 -11.61
CA ALA A 118 -2.11 -7.92 -12.04
C ALA A 118 -1.65 -8.80 -10.87
N LEU A 119 -1.34 -8.20 -9.70
CA LEU A 119 -0.90 -8.94 -8.51
C LEU A 119 -2.05 -9.67 -7.82
N ILE A 120 -3.27 -9.13 -7.88
CA ILE A 120 -4.43 -9.68 -7.15
C ILE A 120 -5.41 -10.43 -8.06
N LYS A 121 -5.31 -10.26 -9.39
CA LYS A 121 -6.19 -10.89 -10.39
C LYS A 121 -6.38 -12.40 -10.21
N PRO A 122 -5.35 -13.21 -9.87
CA PRO A 122 -5.54 -14.64 -9.65
C PRO A 122 -6.48 -14.97 -8.48
N TYR A 123 -6.60 -14.05 -7.52
CA TYR A 123 -7.40 -14.20 -6.30
C TYR A 123 -8.79 -13.59 -6.43
N LEU A 124 -9.01 -12.73 -7.44
CA LEU A 124 -10.31 -12.12 -7.70
C LEU A 124 -11.27 -13.14 -8.29
N VAL A 125 -11.95 -13.86 -7.40
CA VAL A 125 -13.05 -14.75 -7.75
C VAL A 125 -14.18 -13.97 -8.41
N GLN A 126 -14.70 -14.55 -9.49
CA GLN A 126 -15.82 -13.99 -10.25
C GLN A 126 -17.18 -14.42 -9.68
N ASN A 127 -17.20 -14.98 -8.46
CA ASN A 127 -18.43 -15.31 -7.74
C ASN A 127 -19.32 -14.06 -7.58
N ARG A 128 -20.62 -14.27 -7.49
CA ARG A 128 -21.62 -13.21 -7.28
C ARG A 128 -22.47 -13.54 -6.06
N VAL A 129 -23.03 -12.50 -5.45
CA VAL A 129 -24.18 -12.63 -4.54
C VAL A 129 -25.32 -11.90 -5.20
N VAL A 130 -26.46 -12.57 -5.35
CA VAL A 130 -27.60 -12.07 -6.10
C VAL A 130 -28.89 -12.24 -5.32
N ASP A 131 -29.92 -11.50 -5.71
CA ASP A 131 -31.25 -11.69 -5.16
C ASP A 131 -31.84 -13.04 -5.64
N PRO A 132 -32.50 -13.83 -4.77
CA PRO A 132 -33.11 -15.11 -5.15
C PRO A 132 -34.17 -15.01 -6.25
N THR A 133 -34.92 -13.89 -6.31
CA THR A 133 -35.94 -13.69 -7.35
C THR A 133 -35.30 -13.45 -8.72
N TRP A 134 -34.18 -12.72 -8.76
CA TRP A 134 -33.40 -12.55 -9.97
C TRP A 134 -32.79 -13.87 -10.43
N LEU A 135 -32.25 -14.67 -9.50
CA LEU A 135 -31.73 -16.00 -9.78
C LEU A 135 -32.79 -16.92 -10.41
N ALA A 136 -34.01 -16.93 -9.88
CA ALA A 136 -35.10 -17.75 -10.39
C ALA A 136 -35.51 -17.41 -11.84
N GLY A 137 -35.20 -16.20 -12.31
CA GLY A 137 -35.41 -15.76 -13.68
C GLY A 137 -34.30 -16.15 -14.66
N LEU A 138 -33.17 -16.68 -14.18
CA LEU A 138 -32.05 -17.04 -15.05
C LEU A 138 -32.33 -18.35 -15.82
N PRO A 139 -31.88 -18.42 -17.09
CA PRO A 139 -31.79 -19.68 -17.81
C PRO A 139 -30.94 -20.71 -17.06
N ILE A 140 -31.20 -21.98 -17.30
CA ILE A 140 -30.47 -23.12 -16.76
C ILE A 140 -29.87 -23.98 -17.86
N VAL A 141 -28.74 -24.61 -17.54
CA VAL A 141 -28.15 -25.69 -18.32
C VAL A 141 -29.05 -26.91 -18.20
N MET A 142 -29.43 -27.49 -19.33
CA MET A 142 -30.27 -28.68 -19.37
C MET A 142 -29.42 -29.95 -19.35
N SER A 143 -28.46 -30.05 -20.28
CA SER A 143 -27.52 -31.18 -20.45
C SER A 143 -26.40 -30.75 -21.40
N GLY A 144 -25.42 -31.60 -21.65
CA GLY A 144 -24.49 -31.47 -22.77
C GLY A 144 -24.84 -32.31 -23.98
N GLU A 145 -24.13 -32.05 -25.08
CA GLU A 145 -24.14 -32.87 -26.29
C GLU A 145 -23.50 -34.25 -26.05
N SER A 146 -22.49 -34.29 -25.18
CA SER A 146 -21.89 -35.53 -24.67
C SER A 146 -22.81 -36.22 -23.64
N PRO A 147 -22.79 -37.56 -23.55
CA PRO A 147 -23.53 -38.31 -22.52
C PRO A 147 -22.97 -38.12 -21.09
N SER A 148 -21.86 -37.40 -20.92
CA SER A 148 -21.31 -37.08 -19.59
C SER A 148 -22.28 -36.25 -18.75
N ILE A 149 -22.29 -36.46 -17.43
CA ILE A 149 -23.02 -35.61 -16.48
C ILE A 149 -22.30 -34.27 -16.26
N HIS A 150 -20.98 -34.31 -16.41
CA HIS A 150 -20.07 -33.21 -16.16
C HIS A 150 -19.47 -32.74 -17.47
N HIS A 151 -19.50 -31.43 -17.68
CA HIS A 151 -19.04 -30.77 -18.90
C HIS A 151 -17.90 -29.82 -18.58
N VAL A 152 -16.90 -29.80 -19.44
CA VAL A 152 -15.69 -28.98 -19.31
C VAL A 152 -15.42 -28.20 -20.60
N VAL A 153 -14.28 -27.51 -20.65
CA VAL A 153 -13.85 -26.75 -21.81
C VAL A 153 -13.94 -27.58 -23.11
N ASN A 154 -14.41 -26.94 -24.17
CA ASN A 154 -14.74 -27.48 -25.50
C ASN A 154 -15.99 -28.37 -25.57
N ASP A 155 -16.65 -28.69 -24.46
CA ASP A 155 -17.97 -29.33 -24.52
C ASP A 155 -19.05 -28.32 -24.92
N VAL A 156 -20.10 -28.82 -25.59
CA VAL A 156 -21.30 -28.05 -25.89
C VAL A 156 -22.39 -28.40 -24.88
N VAL A 157 -23.00 -27.37 -24.30
CA VAL A 157 -24.14 -27.48 -23.38
C VAL A 157 -25.40 -26.84 -23.96
N TYR A 158 -26.54 -27.41 -23.60
CA TYR A 158 -27.87 -26.94 -23.96
C TYR A 158 -28.42 -26.04 -22.86
N VAL A 159 -28.95 -24.87 -23.22
CA VAL A 159 -29.51 -23.88 -22.29
C VAL A 159 -30.97 -23.62 -22.64
N ASN A 160 -31.86 -23.60 -21.64
CA ASN A 160 -33.31 -23.47 -21.82
C ASN A 160 -33.80 -22.04 -22.13
N ALA A 161 -33.06 -21.32 -22.97
CA ALA A 161 -33.43 -19.99 -23.39
C ALA A 161 -32.97 -19.73 -24.82
N LYS A 162 -33.67 -18.79 -25.46
CA LYS A 162 -33.26 -18.21 -26.73
C LYS A 162 -32.23 -17.12 -26.50
N LEU A 163 -30.96 -17.47 -26.68
CA LEU A 163 -29.82 -16.58 -26.49
C LEU A 163 -29.27 -16.14 -27.85
N GLU A 164 -28.83 -14.89 -27.95
CA GLU A 164 -28.25 -14.38 -29.19
C GLU A 164 -26.96 -15.13 -29.56
N GLN A 165 -26.81 -15.49 -30.84
CA GLN A 165 -25.62 -16.16 -31.32
C GLN A 165 -24.39 -15.25 -31.13
N GLY A 166 -23.29 -15.83 -30.64
CA GLY A 166 -22.06 -15.10 -30.32
C GLY A 166 -22.05 -14.46 -28.93
N LEU A 167 -23.18 -14.41 -28.22
CA LEU A 167 -23.24 -13.91 -26.85
C LEU A 167 -22.31 -14.70 -25.94
N LYS A 168 -21.50 -13.98 -25.15
CA LYS A 168 -20.67 -14.58 -24.10
C LYS A 168 -21.52 -14.77 -22.85
N VAL A 169 -21.44 -15.96 -22.27
CA VAL A 169 -22.20 -16.33 -21.08
C VAL A 169 -21.30 -16.92 -20.01
N ALA A 170 -21.70 -16.74 -18.76
CA ALA A 170 -21.11 -17.35 -17.60
C ALA A 170 -22.11 -18.34 -16.99
N ILE A 171 -21.60 -19.46 -16.50
CA ILE A 171 -22.38 -20.54 -15.93
C ILE A 171 -22.04 -20.66 -14.45
N TYR A 172 -23.07 -20.58 -13.62
CA TYR A 172 -22.96 -20.51 -12.17
C TYR A 172 -23.63 -21.70 -11.50
N GLN A 173 -22.91 -22.27 -10.53
CA GLN A 173 -23.48 -23.17 -9.55
C GLN A 173 -24.09 -22.34 -8.41
N THR A 174 -25.31 -22.67 -8.01
CA THR A 174 -25.93 -22.08 -6.81
C THR A 174 -25.18 -22.55 -5.56
N GLY A 175 -24.71 -21.58 -4.76
CA GLY A 175 -24.00 -21.80 -3.51
C GLY A 175 -24.92 -21.68 -2.30
N ARG A 176 -24.43 -21.09 -1.21
CA ARG A 176 -25.20 -20.87 0.03
C ARG A 176 -25.96 -19.54 0.03
N GLU A 177 -26.98 -19.45 0.88
CA GLU A 177 -27.62 -18.19 1.23
C GLU A 177 -26.81 -17.46 2.30
N PHE A 178 -26.83 -16.13 2.25
CA PHE A 178 -26.21 -15.26 3.22
C PHE A 178 -27.26 -14.51 4.01
N PHE A 179 -27.09 -14.46 5.33
CA PHE A 179 -27.98 -13.78 6.25
C PHE A 179 -27.22 -12.75 7.09
N ALA A 180 -27.89 -11.64 7.40
CA ALA A 180 -27.37 -10.61 8.28
C ALA A 180 -27.25 -11.17 9.70
N PRO A 181 -26.07 -11.12 10.35
CA PRO A 181 -25.88 -11.71 11.68
C PRO A 181 -26.72 -11.06 12.79
N ASP A 182 -27.09 -9.80 12.62
CA ASP A 182 -27.84 -8.99 13.57
C ASP A 182 -29.37 -9.15 13.42
N SER A 183 -29.88 -9.04 12.20
CA SER A 183 -31.33 -9.07 11.93
C SER A 183 -31.86 -10.42 11.45
N GLY A 184 -30.99 -11.31 10.97
CA GLY A 184 -31.38 -12.54 10.27
C GLY A 184 -31.97 -12.29 8.87
N GLU A 185 -31.89 -11.06 8.34
CA GLU A 185 -32.37 -10.73 7.01
C GLU A 185 -31.58 -11.50 5.93
N LEU A 186 -32.27 -11.98 4.90
CA LEU A 186 -31.62 -12.56 3.73
C LEU A 186 -30.89 -11.47 2.92
N LEU A 187 -29.57 -11.58 2.87
CA LEU A 187 -28.68 -10.68 2.13
C LEU A 187 -28.52 -11.09 0.66
N GLY A 188 -28.70 -12.38 0.35
CA GLY A 188 -28.71 -12.90 -1.01
C GLY A 188 -28.22 -14.33 -1.13
N GLN A 189 -28.19 -14.81 -2.36
CA GLN A 189 -27.80 -16.16 -2.75
C GLN A 189 -26.45 -16.13 -3.46
N GLU A 190 -25.52 -16.98 -3.03
CA GLU A 190 -24.21 -17.14 -3.66
C GLU A 190 -24.33 -17.81 -5.02
N LEU A 191 -23.63 -17.27 -6.01
CA LEU A 191 -23.38 -17.88 -7.31
C LEU A 191 -21.89 -18.09 -7.52
N ILE A 192 -21.50 -19.35 -7.67
CA ILE A 192 -20.11 -19.78 -7.84
C ILE A 192 -19.86 -19.97 -9.34
N LEU A 193 -18.91 -19.23 -9.91
CA LEU A 193 -18.60 -19.37 -11.33
C LEU A 193 -17.98 -20.75 -11.60
N THR A 194 -18.53 -21.46 -12.58
CA THR A 194 -18.04 -22.79 -13.00
C THR A 194 -17.33 -22.73 -14.34
N SER A 195 -18.00 -22.20 -15.36
CA SER A 195 -17.47 -22.08 -16.72
C SER A 195 -17.92 -20.78 -17.37
N SER A 196 -17.19 -20.35 -18.39
CA SER A 196 -17.64 -19.32 -19.34
C SER A 196 -17.72 -19.93 -20.73
N GLY A 197 -18.71 -19.52 -21.51
CA GLY A 197 -18.97 -20.05 -22.83
C GLY A 197 -19.43 -18.99 -23.81
N ARG A 198 -19.71 -19.43 -25.03
CA ARG A 198 -20.26 -18.60 -26.09
C ARG A 198 -21.37 -19.35 -26.78
N VAL A 199 -22.46 -18.64 -27.07
CA VAL A 199 -23.59 -19.18 -27.81
C VAL A 199 -23.15 -19.44 -29.25
N ILE A 200 -23.21 -20.70 -29.68
CA ILE A 200 -22.85 -21.12 -31.05
C ILE A 200 -24.08 -21.30 -31.93
N GLU A 201 -25.23 -21.61 -31.33
CA GLU A 201 -26.51 -21.80 -32.02
C GLU A 201 -27.65 -21.27 -31.14
N SER A 202 -28.51 -20.43 -31.72
CA SER A 202 -29.68 -19.85 -31.06
C SER A 202 -30.94 -20.65 -31.40
N GLY A 203 -31.76 -20.95 -30.40
CA GLY A 203 -33.06 -21.60 -30.55
C GLY A 203 -33.86 -21.52 -29.25
N ASP A 204 -35.04 -22.13 -29.17
CA ASP A 204 -35.78 -22.22 -27.88
C ASP A 204 -34.92 -22.88 -26.79
N ILE A 205 -34.08 -23.83 -27.22
CA ILE A 205 -32.90 -24.32 -26.50
C ILE A 205 -31.67 -23.86 -27.28
N SER A 206 -30.82 -23.04 -26.67
CA SER A 206 -29.58 -22.57 -27.29
C SER A 206 -28.42 -23.53 -26.99
N LYS A 207 -27.47 -23.62 -27.93
CA LYS A 207 -26.20 -24.35 -27.73
C LYS A 207 -25.11 -23.37 -27.33
N VAL A 208 -24.41 -23.70 -26.26
CA VAL A 208 -23.29 -22.93 -25.72
C VAL A 208 -22.05 -23.80 -25.71
N GLU A 209 -21.00 -23.38 -26.41
CA GLU A 209 -19.68 -23.99 -26.31
C GLU A 209 -18.95 -23.44 -25.08
N LEU A 210 -18.44 -24.33 -24.22
CA LEU A 210 -17.67 -23.95 -23.04
C LEU A 210 -16.25 -23.55 -23.46
N LEU A 211 -15.85 -22.31 -23.19
CA LEU A 211 -14.55 -21.76 -23.58
C LEU A 211 -13.51 -21.82 -22.46
N ARG A 212 -13.96 -21.75 -21.21
CA ARG A 212 -13.09 -21.86 -20.03
C ARG A 212 -13.85 -22.54 -18.92
N SER A 213 -13.20 -23.47 -18.22
CA SER A 213 -13.76 -24.14 -17.05
C SER A 213 -12.85 -23.94 -15.85
N LEU A 214 -13.41 -23.35 -14.80
CA LEU A 214 -12.82 -23.29 -13.45
C LEU A 214 -13.24 -24.53 -12.64
N ARG A 215 -14.45 -25.02 -12.91
CA ARG A 215 -15.07 -26.22 -12.32
C ARG A 215 -15.93 -26.90 -13.38
N GLU A 216 -16.20 -28.17 -13.19
CA GLU A 216 -17.10 -28.92 -14.05
C GLU A 216 -18.52 -28.33 -13.99
N THR A 217 -19.15 -28.19 -15.16
CA THR A 217 -20.52 -27.72 -15.33
C THR A 217 -21.48 -28.91 -15.40
N LYS A 218 -22.69 -28.76 -14.86
CA LYS A 218 -23.74 -29.79 -14.89
C LYS A 218 -25.09 -29.21 -15.28
N GLY A 219 -26.02 -30.07 -15.65
CA GLY A 219 -27.44 -29.72 -15.72
C GLY A 219 -27.95 -29.13 -14.41
N GLY A 220 -28.83 -28.13 -14.50
CA GLY A 220 -29.37 -27.37 -13.38
C GLY A 220 -28.56 -26.13 -12.98
N PHE A 221 -27.39 -25.89 -13.57
CA PHE A 221 -26.62 -24.67 -13.31
C PHE A 221 -27.20 -23.47 -14.05
N HIS A 222 -27.10 -22.28 -13.48
CA HIS A 222 -27.70 -21.07 -14.03
C HIS A 222 -26.76 -20.40 -15.04
N VAL A 223 -27.31 -19.82 -16.08
CA VAL A 223 -26.58 -19.15 -17.15
C VAL A 223 -26.96 -17.68 -17.14
N ALA A 224 -25.96 -16.82 -17.06
CA ALA A 224 -26.14 -15.37 -17.18
C ALA A 224 -25.23 -14.82 -18.28
N PRO A 225 -25.63 -13.76 -19.00
CA PRO A 225 -24.72 -13.03 -19.86
C PRO A 225 -23.47 -12.60 -19.08
N VAL A 226 -22.30 -12.67 -19.73
CA VAL A 226 -21.13 -11.97 -19.20
C VAL A 226 -21.37 -10.50 -19.47
N GLU A 227 -21.85 -9.78 -18.45
CA GLU A 227 -21.72 -8.32 -18.42
C GLU A 227 -20.23 -8.01 -18.56
N ASP A 228 -19.85 -7.13 -19.48
CA ASP A 228 -18.45 -6.81 -19.74
C ASP A 228 -17.74 -6.52 -18.41
N GLU A 229 -16.83 -7.42 -18.03
CA GLU A 229 -15.92 -7.28 -16.88
C GLU A 229 -14.99 -6.06 -17.01
N ALA A 230 -15.20 -5.21 -18.01
CA ALA A 230 -14.56 -3.93 -18.27
C ALA A 230 -14.71 -2.91 -17.12
N LEU A 231 -15.42 -3.24 -16.03
CA LEU A 231 -15.55 -2.39 -14.85
C LEU A 231 -14.83 -2.90 -13.60
N MET A 232 -14.09 -4.02 -13.65
CA MET A 232 -13.03 -4.20 -12.65
C MET A 232 -11.93 -3.19 -12.97
N SER A 233 -11.94 -2.07 -12.23
CA SER A 233 -10.97 -0.99 -12.40
C SER A 233 -9.55 -1.58 -12.46
N ALA A 234 -8.76 -1.18 -13.46
CA ALA A 234 -7.39 -1.65 -13.64
C ALA A 234 -6.48 -1.37 -12.43
N TYR A 235 -6.91 -0.45 -11.57
CA TYR A 235 -6.27 -0.08 -10.32
C TYR A 235 -7.35 0.13 -9.26
N PHE A 236 -7.13 -0.43 -8.06
CA PHE A 236 -7.90 -0.07 -6.88
C PHE A 236 -7.10 0.96 -6.08
N ILE A 237 -7.69 2.12 -5.83
CA ILE A 237 -7.12 3.12 -4.93
C ILE A 237 -7.68 2.83 -3.54
N PRO A 238 -6.85 2.36 -2.58
CA PRO A 238 -7.36 2.03 -1.26
C PRO A 238 -7.83 3.29 -0.54
N LYS A 239 -9.08 3.27 -0.07
CA LYS A 239 -9.75 4.37 0.65
C LYS A 239 -10.24 3.84 1.98
N ALA A 240 -10.04 4.57 3.07
CA ALA A 240 -10.60 4.17 4.35
C ALA A 240 -12.14 4.20 4.25
N ALA A 241 -12.80 3.12 4.67
CA ALA A 241 -14.24 3.08 4.73
C ALA A 241 -14.74 4.02 5.84
N GLU A 242 -15.67 4.91 5.53
CA GLU A 242 -16.35 5.77 6.51
C GLU A 242 -17.75 5.24 6.82
N LEU A 243 -17.82 3.97 7.19
CA LEU A 243 -19.09 3.34 7.53
C LEU A 243 -19.37 3.53 9.02
N SER A 244 -20.56 4.04 9.32
CA SER A 244 -21.11 4.15 10.67
C SER A 244 -21.82 2.87 11.13
N VAL A 245 -22.02 1.91 10.22
CA VAL A 245 -22.77 0.66 10.44
C VAL A 245 -21.83 -0.45 10.86
N ALA A 246 -22.24 -1.22 11.88
CA ALA A 246 -21.54 -2.45 12.26
C ALA A 246 -21.46 -3.39 11.06
N THR A 247 -20.25 -3.89 10.79
CA THR A 247 -19.94 -4.69 9.59
C THR A 247 -19.17 -5.93 10.04
N SER A 248 -19.37 -7.06 9.39
CA SER A 248 -18.76 -8.33 9.75
C SER A 248 -18.52 -9.24 8.54
N ILE A 249 -17.63 -10.22 8.73
CA ILE A 249 -17.38 -11.26 7.74
C ILE A 249 -18.45 -12.35 7.88
N ILE A 250 -19.20 -12.61 6.81
CA ILE A 250 -20.28 -13.61 6.77
C ILE A 250 -19.89 -14.90 6.05
N GLY A 251 -18.74 -14.94 5.40
CA GLY A 251 -18.30 -16.14 4.71
C GLY A 251 -16.88 -16.05 4.17
N THR A 252 -16.28 -17.22 3.97
CA THR A 252 -15.01 -17.39 3.26
C THR A 252 -15.26 -18.14 1.96
N ILE A 253 -14.47 -17.86 0.92
CA ILE A 253 -14.49 -18.67 -0.29
C ILE A 253 -14.07 -20.11 0.05
N GLY A 254 -14.79 -21.09 -0.51
CA GLY A 254 -14.53 -22.50 -0.25
C GLY A 254 -14.98 -22.98 1.14
N ASN A 255 -15.67 -22.14 1.92
CA ASN A 255 -16.16 -22.45 3.26
C ASN A 255 -15.05 -22.90 4.22
N LEU A 256 -13.89 -22.27 4.11
CA LEU A 256 -12.76 -22.51 4.99
C LEU A 256 -13.08 -21.98 6.39
N ARG A 257 -12.73 -22.77 7.42
CA ARG A 257 -12.89 -22.37 8.83
C ARG A 257 -12.09 -21.12 9.15
N GLU A 258 -10.94 -20.95 8.50
CA GLU A 258 -10.02 -19.85 8.67
C GLU A 258 -9.53 -19.36 7.31
N ALA A 259 -9.35 -18.05 7.18
CA ALA A 259 -8.81 -17.37 6.01
C ALA A 259 -7.56 -16.58 6.38
N GLY A 260 -6.63 -16.48 5.44
CA GLY A 260 -5.38 -15.76 5.58
C GLY A 260 -5.17 -14.72 4.50
N LYS A 261 -3.93 -14.24 4.40
CA LYS A 261 -3.51 -13.28 3.38
C LYS A 261 -3.86 -13.76 1.97
N LEU A 262 -4.42 -12.86 1.16
CA LEU A 262 -4.91 -13.07 -0.22
C LEU A 262 -6.15 -13.95 -0.35
N ASP A 263 -6.71 -14.45 0.77
CA ASP A 263 -8.01 -15.10 0.71
C ASP A 263 -9.13 -14.05 0.56
N VAL A 264 -10.21 -14.49 -0.08
CA VAL A 264 -11.41 -13.67 -0.32
C VAL A 264 -12.51 -14.05 0.68
N VAL A 265 -13.13 -13.01 1.23
CA VAL A 265 -14.20 -13.10 2.22
C VAL A 265 -15.44 -12.34 1.75
N TYR A 266 -16.61 -12.78 2.22
CA TYR A 266 -17.90 -12.12 2.03
C TYR A 266 -18.19 -11.23 3.24
N ILE A 267 -18.69 -10.03 2.96
CA ILE A 267 -19.00 -8.99 3.95
C ILE A 267 -20.50 -8.71 3.93
N ASP A 268 -21.09 -8.51 5.11
CA ASP A 268 -22.54 -8.26 5.32
C ASP A 268 -23.03 -6.86 4.96
N ARG A 269 -22.21 -6.07 4.27
CA ARG A 269 -22.54 -4.73 3.80
C ARG A 269 -22.21 -4.56 2.32
N GLY A 270 -23.08 -3.87 1.60
CA GLY A 270 -22.99 -3.62 0.18
C GLY A 270 -23.14 -2.16 -0.21
N ALA A 271 -23.53 -1.92 -1.46
CA ALA A 271 -23.72 -0.59 -2.02
C ALA A 271 -24.81 0.20 -1.27
N ASN A 272 -25.86 -0.48 -0.81
CA ASN A 272 -26.95 0.14 -0.05
C ASN A 272 -26.49 0.71 1.30
N ASP A 273 -25.40 0.16 1.84
CA ASP A 273 -24.78 0.60 3.09
C ASP A 273 -23.69 1.66 2.87
N GLY A 274 -23.36 1.99 1.61
CA GLY A 274 -22.28 2.91 1.27
C GLY A 274 -20.90 2.25 1.14
N VAL A 275 -20.83 0.92 0.98
CA VAL A 275 -19.57 0.24 0.69
C VAL A 275 -19.19 0.50 -0.76
N GLU A 276 -17.96 0.95 -1.00
CA GLU A 276 -17.42 1.17 -2.33
C GLU A 276 -16.22 0.25 -2.58
N THR A 277 -16.00 -0.08 -3.84
CA THR A 277 -14.78 -0.74 -4.29
C THR A 277 -13.55 0.11 -3.90
N GLY A 278 -12.53 -0.53 -3.33
CA GLY A 278 -11.35 0.13 -2.77
C GLY A 278 -11.47 0.45 -1.27
N HIS A 279 -12.65 0.30 -0.66
CA HIS A 279 -12.80 0.47 0.79
C HIS A 279 -11.92 -0.52 1.57
N VAL A 280 -11.15 0.00 2.50
CA VAL A 280 -10.30 -0.77 3.41
C VAL A 280 -10.94 -0.81 4.79
N PHE A 281 -10.90 -1.98 5.42
CA PHE A 281 -11.35 -2.21 6.79
C PHE A 281 -10.24 -2.85 7.62
N SER A 282 -10.26 -2.54 8.93
CA SER A 282 -9.55 -3.34 9.92
C SER A 282 -10.46 -4.42 10.49
N MET A 283 -9.94 -5.64 10.53
CA MET A 283 -10.61 -6.83 11.03
C MET A 283 -10.27 -7.03 12.51
N PHE A 284 -11.28 -7.28 13.33
CA PHE A 284 -11.13 -7.56 14.75
C PHE A 284 -11.93 -8.79 15.14
N ARG A 285 -11.38 -9.57 16.07
CA ARG A 285 -12.13 -10.62 16.76
C ARG A 285 -12.51 -10.16 18.15
N ASP A 286 -13.76 -10.42 18.51
CA ASP A 286 -14.25 -10.18 19.85
C ASP A 286 -13.39 -10.86 20.90
N GLY A 287 -12.97 -10.08 21.89
CA GLY A 287 -12.26 -10.64 23.03
C GLY A 287 -13.14 -11.65 23.78
N GLU A 288 -12.53 -12.70 24.31
CA GLU A 288 -13.26 -13.73 25.05
C GLU A 288 -13.82 -13.15 26.36
N ASN A 289 -14.99 -13.65 26.77
CA ASN A 289 -15.49 -13.40 28.12
C ASN A 289 -14.80 -14.37 29.07
N ILE A 290 -13.91 -13.87 29.91
CA ILE A 290 -13.25 -14.68 30.95
C ILE A 290 -14.06 -14.54 32.24
N ILE A 291 -14.33 -15.65 32.91
CA ILE A 291 -14.92 -15.61 34.25
C ILE A 291 -13.88 -15.91 35.30
N ILE A 292 -14.15 -15.49 36.54
CA ILE A 292 -13.41 -15.97 37.71
C ILE A 292 -14.22 -17.08 38.37
N ASP A 293 -13.64 -18.27 38.48
CA ASP A 293 -14.27 -19.40 39.17
C ASP A 293 -14.29 -19.22 40.71
N ASN A 294 -14.89 -20.18 41.42
CA ASN A 294 -14.97 -20.12 42.88
C ASN A 294 -13.60 -20.20 43.57
N ASP A 295 -12.57 -20.73 42.90
CA ASP A 295 -11.20 -20.82 43.39
C ASP A 295 -10.39 -19.55 43.07
N GLY A 296 -11.00 -18.56 42.41
CA GLY A 296 -10.38 -17.29 42.05
C GLY A 296 -9.57 -17.33 40.76
N ASN A 297 -9.68 -18.39 39.95
CA ASN A 297 -8.91 -18.54 38.72
C ASN A 297 -9.67 -18.03 37.48
N PRO A 298 -8.96 -17.42 36.50
CA PRO A 298 -9.56 -17.03 35.23
C PRO A 298 -9.83 -18.24 34.34
N VAL A 299 -11.09 -18.44 33.96
CA VAL A 299 -11.53 -19.55 33.12
C VAL A 299 -12.08 -19.04 31.78
N ARG A 300 -11.52 -19.57 30.69
CA ARG A 300 -11.91 -19.24 29.31
C ARG A 300 -13.22 -19.94 28.96
N PRO A 301 -14.01 -19.43 28.00
CA PRO A 301 -15.27 -20.07 27.57
C PRO A 301 -15.15 -21.55 27.23
N LEU A 302 -14.05 -21.96 26.59
CA LEU A 302 -13.79 -23.34 26.18
C LEU A 302 -13.48 -24.29 27.36
N ASP A 303 -12.96 -23.73 28.46
CA ASP A 303 -12.52 -24.50 29.63
C ASP A 303 -13.57 -24.50 30.76
N ARG A 304 -14.71 -23.81 30.56
CA ARG A 304 -15.78 -23.70 31.58
C ARG A 304 -16.41 -25.05 31.90
N SER A 305 -16.46 -25.38 33.18
CA SER A 305 -17.29 -26.47 33.70
C SER A 305 -18.79 -26.18 33.51
N SER A 306 -19.64 -27.18 33.72
CA SER A 306 -21.10 -26.99 33.69
C SER A 306 -21.59 -25.97 34.73
N TYR A 307 -20.91 -25.88 35.88
CA TYR A 307 -21.21 -24.90 36.93
C TYR A 307 -20.81 -23.48 36.49
N ASP A 308 -19.62 -23.33 35.92
CA ASP A 308 -19.09 -22.05 35.40
C ASP A 308 -19.99 -21.43 34.32
N LYS A 309 -20.60 -22.29 33.48
CA LYS A 309 -21.57 -21.85 32.47
C LYS A 309 -22.85 -21.29 33.09
N VAL A 310 -23.32 -21.87 34.19
CA VAL A 310 -24.48 -21.37 34.93
C VAL A 310 -24.12 -20.05 35.59
N LEU A 311 -22.99 -19.99 36.31
CA LEU A 311 -22.53 -18.77 36.99
C LEU A 311 -22.39 -17.58 36.02
N ALA A 312 -21.81 -17.81 34.83
CA ALA A 312 -21.65 -16.79 33.80
C ALA A 312 -22.97 -16.19 33.28
N ASN A 313 -24.10 -16.90 33.42
CA ASN A 313 -25.42 -16.42 32.98
C ASN A 313 -26.18 -15.64 34.07
N PHE A 314 -25.79 -15.80 35.34
CA PHE A 314 -26.49 -15.21 36.49
C PHE A 314 -25.70 -14.10 37.20
N SER A 315 -24.42 -13.94 36.89
CA SER A 315 -23.53 -12.98 37.56
C SER A 315 -22.74 -12.18 36.54
N GLU A 316 -23.22 -10.97 36.21
CA GLU A 316 -22.47 -10.04 35.32
C GLU A 316 -21.16 -9.58 35.97
N ASP A 317 -21.12 -9.49 37.30
CA ASP A 317 -19.96 -9.00 38.08
C ASP A 317 -18.72 -9.92 38.04
N THR A 318 -18.86 -11.17 37.58
CA THR A 318 -17.74 -12.13 37.48
C THR A 318 -17.25 -12.30 36.05
N VAL A 319 -17.86 -11.62 35.07
CA VAL A 319 -17.53 -11.74 33.64
C VAL A 319 -16.68 -10.56 33.20
N TYR A 320 -15.44 -10.83 32.83
CA TYR A 320 -14.49 -9.86 32.29
C TYR A 320 -14.40 -10.02 30.77
N LYS A 321 -14.92 -9.03 30.03
CA LYS A 321 -14.76 -8.96 28.57
C LYS A 321 -13.32 -8.55 28.25
N MET A 322 -12.58 -9.44 27.60
CA MET A 322 -11.25 -9.10 27.10
C MET A 322 -11.34 -8.09 25.94
N PRO A 323 -10.31 -7.26 25.72
CA PRO A 323 -10.24 -6.38 24.57
C PRO A 323 -10.31 -7.15 23.24
N ASP A 324 -10.87 -6.52 22.23
CA ASP A 324 -10.90 -7.07 20.88
C ASP A 324 -9.48 -7.17 20.30
N VAL A 325 -9.23 -8.27 19.58
CA VAL A 325 -7.93 -8.58 19.02
C VAL A 325 -7.92 -8.16 17.56
N PHE A 326 -6.90 -7.41 17.15
CA PHE A 326 -6.70 -7.04 15.76
C PHE A 326 -6.24 -8.25 14.94
N HIS A 327 -6.91 -8.51 13.82
CA HIS A 327 -6.64 -9.69 12.98
C HIS A 327 -5.99 -9.32 11.63
N GLY A 328 -6.13 -8.09 11.14
CA GLY A 328 -5.54 -7.66 9.88
C GLY A 328 -6.35 -6.58 9.17
N ASN A 329 -6.00 -6.30 7.91
CA ASN A 329 -6.81 -5.44 7.04
C ASN A 329 -7.26 -6.18 5.78
N LEU A 330 -8.44 -5.82 5.30
CA LEU A 330 -8.97 -6.26 4.01
C LEU A 330 -9.33 -5.06 3.13
N MET A 331 -9.37 -5.28 1.82
CA MET A 331 -9.83 -4.31 0.83
C MET A 331 -11.00 -4.89 0.02
N VAL A 332 -12.07 -4.12 -0.10
CA VAL A 332 -13.21 -4.46 -0.95
C VAL A 332 -12.82 -4.30 -2.41
N PHE A 333 -13.08 -5.31 -3.23
CA PHE A 333 -12.82 -5.25 -4.69
C PHE A 333 -14.07 -5.45 -5.53
N LYS A 334 -15.16 -5.96 -4.94
CA LYS A 334 -16.44 -6.17 -5.62
C LYS A 334 -17.59 -5.89 -4.65
N VAL A 335 -18.57 -5.12 -5.11
CA VAL A 335 -19.72 -4.69 -4.30
C VAL A 335 -21.01 -5.15 -4.99
N PHE A 336 -21.95 -5.64 -4.18
CA PHE A 336 -23.32 -5.97 -4.55
C PHE A 336 -24.27 -5.09 -3.72
N ASP A 337 -25.59 -5.23 -3.92
CA ASP A 337 -26.57 -4.37 -3.26
C ASP A 337 -26.47 -4.43 -1.73
N LYS A 338 -26.45 -5.64 -1.15
CA LYS A 338 -26.45 -5.88 0.31
C LYS A 338 -25.18 -6.55 0.85
N THR A 339 -24.25 -6.93 -0.02
CA THR A 339 -23.01 -7.63 0.38
C THR A 339 -21.84 -7.14 -0.46
N SER A 340 -20.62 -7.51 -0.05
CA SER A 340 -19.42 -7.23 -0.83
C SER A 340 -18.37 -8.33 -0.66
N LEU A 341 -17.39 -8.36 -1.56
CA LEU A 341 -16.21 -9.22 -1.47
C LEU A 341 -14.99 -8.40 -1.09
N GLY A 342 -14.31 -8.86 -0.03
CA GLY A 342 -13.04 -8.34 0.45
C GLY A 342 -11.89 -9.30 0.17
N LEU A 343 -10.75 -8.76 -0.22
CA LEU A 343 -9.47 -9.46 -0.28
C LEU A 343 -8.68 -9.14 0.99
N ILE A 344 -8.23 -10.16 1.72
CA ILE A 344 -7.38 -9.97 2.90
C ILE A 344 -5.98 -9.52 2.43
N MET A 345 -5.59 -8.29 2.80
CA MET A 345 -4.33 -7.69 2.36
C MET A 345 -3.16 -8.14 3.23
N PHE A 346 -3.38 -8.19 4.53
CA PHE A 346 -2.46 -8.73 5.53
C PHE A 346 -3.26 -9.15 6.75
N ASN A 347 -2.71 -10.09 7.52
CA ASN A 347 -3.29 -10.56 8.75
C ASN A 347 -2.21 -11.04 9.72
N ASP A 348 -2.37 -10.73 11.01
CA ASP A 348 -1.49 -11.20 12.09
C ASP A 348 -2.01 -12.52 12.67
N HIS A 349 -3.32 -12.75 12.55
CA HIS A 349 -4.02 -13.93 13.03
C HIS A 349 -4.98 -14.49 11.96
N PRO A 350 -5.35 -15.77 12.03
CA PRO A 350 -6.34 -16.34 11.11
C PRO A 350 -7.71 -15.64 11.25
N VAL A 351 -8.26 -15.24 10.11
CA VAL A 351 -9.55 -14.56 9.99
C VAL A 351 -10.68 -15.59 9.95
N ARG A 352 -11.81 -15.30 10.58
CA ARG A 352 -12.97 -16.21 10.64
C ARG A 352 -14.26 -15.47 10.33
N VAL A 353 -15.29 -16.25 9.99
CA VAL A 353 -16.67 -15.76 9.95
C VAL A 353 -17.06 -15.23 11.33
N GLY A 354 -17.69 -14.06 11.36
CA GLY A 354 -18.05 -13.31 12.56
C GLY A 354 -17.02 -12.29 13.01
N ASP A 355 -15.81 -12.26 12.43
CA ASP A 355 -14.85 -11.18 12.71
C ASP A 355 -15.45 -9.83 12.27
N LYS A 356 -15.35 -8.82 13.14
CA LYS A 356 -15.90 -7.48 12.96
C LYS A 356 -15.00 -6.64 12.07
N LEU A 357 -15.61 -5.82 11.23
CA LEU A 357 -14.95 -4.86 10.38
C LEU A 357 -15.20 -3.45 10.90
N THR A 358 -14.12 -2.69 11.04
CA THR A 358 -14.16 -1.30 11.53
C THR A 358 -13.33 -0.41 10.64
N LYS A 359 -13.49 0.92 10.81
CA LYS A 359 -12.65 1.91 10.13
C LYS A 359 -11.18 1.60 10.42
N PRO A 360 -10.33 1.54 9.38
CA PRO A 360 -8.94 1.19 9.59
C PRO A 360 -8.25 2.27 10.41
N ASN A 361 -7.55 1.86 11.46
CA ASN A 361 -6.62 2.74 12.13
C ASN A 361 -5.50 3.10 11.15
N PRO A 362 -5.01 4.35 11.14
CA PRO A 362 -3.90 4.73 10.26
C PRO A 362 -2.75 3.75 10.50
N LEU A 363 -2.34 3.08 9.43
CA LEU A 363 -1.27 2.10 9.45
C LEU A 363 -0.04 2.77 10.07
N THR A 364 0.26 2.45 11.32
CA THR A 364 1.55 2.79 11.90
C THR A 364 2.52 1.77 11.33
N ILE A 365 3.01 2.04 10.12
CA ILE A 365 4.08 1.25 9.50
C ILE A 365 5.25 1.33 10.49
N LYS A 366 5.42 0.30 11.32
CA LYS A 366 6.67 0.06 12.02
C LYS A 366 7.61 -0.41 10.93
N GLY A 367 8.49 0.48 10.49
CA GLY A 367 9.57 0.09 9.59
C GLY A 367 10.47 -0.89 10.32
N GLU A 368 10.46 -2.14 9.89
CA GLU A 368 11.54 -3.10 10.13
C GLU A 368 12.49 -3.12 8.94
#